data_AF-A0A0W0WXF6-F1
#
_entry.id   AF-A0A0W0WXF6-F1
#
_cell.length_a   1.000
_cell.length_b   1.000
_cell.length_c   1.000
_cell.angle_alpha   90.00
_cell.angle_beta   90.00
_cell.angle_gamma   90.00
#
_symmetry.space_group_name_H-M   'P 1'
#
loop_
_entity.id
_entity.type
_entity.pdbx_description
1 polymer ?
#
loop_
_entity_poly.entity_id
_entity_poly.type
_entity_poly.pdbx_seq_one_letter_code
_entity_poly.pdbx_strand_id
1 'polypeptide(L)'
;MSNLAYEFRQALQSYLRDMNQKENQRQLVLASYRIYEEFVINQKLTQADDFWPKIQELLQGCSLESIKVSDDTLRNMAVFIRQLTWSEDDRVCQSFHALNMAYTQWLSKQVVSQEEETIRFTLDELEQSARELLTRGERELGSIIEGVYQQLKEKTEQHFALPEKEQKHHYHAFASEIKQICAENKQSIDQDIRIRTVVHNLLAAVLGLGIFYGIYLLATASNRNTFFLQPKEVKPLENTARKLDALHEKLIDDDDSPPSLSGKGG
;
A
#
# COMPACT_ATOMS: atom_id res chain seq x y z
N MET A 1 8.19 -21.98 -21.55
CA MET A 1 8.88 -20.67 -21.50
C MET A 1 10.37 -20.92 -21.59
N SER A 2 11.13 -20.08 -22.32
CA SER A 2 12.60 -20.18 -22.33
C SER A 2 13.16 -19.88 -20.92
N ASN A 3 14.29 -20.49 -20.55
CA ASN A 3 14.89 -20.27 -19.24
C ASN A 3 15.19 -18.76 -19.00
N LEU A 4 15.63 -18.06 -20.05
CA LEU A 4 15.88 -16.61 -20.01
C LEU A 4 14.64 -15.77 -19.69
N ALA A 5 13.48 -16.11 -20.27
CA ALA A 5 12.24 -15.38 -20.00
C ALA A 5 11.81 -15.52 -18.53
N TYR A 6 11.97 -16.72 -17.97
CA TYR A 6 11.68 -16.98 -16.57
C TYR A 6 12.66 -16.24 -15.64
N GLU A 7 13.96 -16.32 -15.91
CA GLU A 7 15.00 -15.62 -15.14
C GLU A 7 14.78 -14.10 -15.13
N PHE A 8 14.49 -13.51 -16.29
CA PHE A 8 14.20 -12.09 -16.40
C PHE A 8 12.96 -11.69 -15.60
N ARG A 9 11.85 -12.42 -15.75
CA ARG A 9 10.62 -12.13 -15.02
C ARG A 9 10.83 -12.19 -13.52
N GLN A 10 11.50 -13.23 -13.03
CA GLN A 10 11.84 -13.39 -11.61
C GLN A 10 12.67 -12.21 -11.09
N ALA A 11 13.75 -11.86 -11.79
CA ALA A 11 14.61 -10.75 -11.40
C ALA A 11 13.86 -9.41 -11.40
N LEU A 12 12.97 -9.19 -12.38
CA LEU A 12 12.12 -8.02 -12.45
C LEU A 12 11.15 -7.95 -11.27
N GLN A 13 10.47 -9.04 -10.93
CA GLN A 13 9.56 -9.07 -9.79
C GLN A 13 10.29 -8.81 -8.46
N SER A 14 11.48 -9.38 -8.28
CA SER A 14 12.32 -9.12 -7.10
C SER A 14 12.74 -7.65 -7.02
N TYR A 15 13.15 -7.06 -8.15
CA TYR A 15 13.47 -5.63 -8.22
C TYR A 15 12.27 -4.74 -7.89
N LEU A 16 11.09 -5.02 -8.46
CA LEU A 16 9.91 -4.22 -8.21
C LEU A 16 9.42 -4.31 -6.76
N ARG A 17 9.70 -5.44 -6.08
CA ARG A 17 9.43 -5.60 -4.65
C ARG A 17 10.29 -4.71 -3.76
N ASP A 18 11.60 -4.70 -4.00
CA ASP A 18 12.53 -3.82 -3.29
C ASP A 18 13.56 -3.26 -4.27
N MET A 19 13.22 -2.09 -4.80
CA MET A 19 14.03 -1.37 -5.78
C MET A 19 15.32 -0.80 -5.17
N ASN A 20 15.41 -0.68 -3.85
CA ASN A 20 16.58 -0.13 -3.15
C ASN A 20 17.61 -1.21 -2.79
N GLN A 21 17.20 -2.49 -2.83
CA GLN A 21 18.10 -3.60 -2.59
C GLN A 21 19.06 -3.79 -3.77
N LYS A 22 20.34 -3.50 -3.52
CA LYS A 22 21.42 -3.59 -4.53
C LYS A 22 21.51 -4.96 -5.22
N GLU A 23 21.21 -6.03 -4.49
CA GLU A 23 21.23 -7.38 -5.06
C GLU A 23 20.13 -7.57 -6.11
N ASN A 24 18.92 -7.06 -5.87
CA ASN A 24 17.82 -7.16 -6.83
C ASN A 24 18.12 -6.35 -8.10
N GLN A 25 18.69 -5.14 -7.94
CA GLN A 25 19.17 -4.33 -9.07
C GLN A 25 20.21 -5.10 -9.90
N ARG A 26 21.20 -5.71 -9.24
CA ARG A 26 22.25 -6.50 -9.88
C ARG A 26 21.68 -7.71 -10.63
N GLN A 27 20.75 -8.45 -10.01
CA GLN A 27 20.12 -9.61 -10.65
C GLN A 27 19.30 -9.21 -11.87
N LEU A 28 18.58 -8.10 -11.80
CA LEU A 28 17.82 -7.57 -12.93
C LEU A 28 18.74 -7.16 -14.08
N VAL A 29 19.84 -6.46 -13.79
CA VAL A 29 20.86 -6.09 -14.80
C VAL A 29 21.44 -7.34 -15.45
N LEU A 30 21.82 -8.35 -14.66
CA LEU A 30 22.38 -9.59 -15.18
C LEU A 30 21.38 -10.34 -16.08
N ALA A 31 20.13 -10.50 -15.63
CA ALA A 31 19.10 -11.20 -16.40
C ALA A 31 18.76 -10.44 -17.70
N SER A 32 18.72 -9.11 -17.66
CA SER A 32 18.51 -8.25 -18.83
C SER A 32 19.68 -8.34 -19.82
N TYR A 33 20.92 -8.36 -19.32
CA TYR A 33 22.11 -8.53 -20.16
C TYR A 33 22.15 -9.90 -20.83
N ARG A 34 21.76 -10.98 -20.14
CA ARG A 34 21.73 -12.34 -20.74
C ARG A 34 20.81 -12.42 -21.97
N ILE A 35 19.70 -11.69 -21.97
CA ILE A 35 18.83 -11.59 -23.15
C ILE A 35 19.57 -10.93 -24.31
N TYR A 36 20.28 -9.84 -24.04
CA TYR A 36 21.09 -9.16 -25.05
C TYR A 36 22.24 -10.05 -25.55
N GLU A 37 22.98 -10.68 -24.65
CA GLU A 37 24.08 -11.60 -24.96
C GLU A 37 23.61 -12.75 -25.86
N GLU A 38 22.45 -13.34 -25.58
CA GLU A 38 21.90 -14.43 -26.38
C GLU A 38 21.67 -14.01 -27.85
N PHE A 39 21.02 -12.87 -28.09
CA PHE A 39 20.68 -12.49 -29.47
C PHE A 39 21.82 -11.77 -30.19
N VAL A 40 22.55 -10.89 -29.50
CA VAL A 40 23.57 -10.05 -30.15
C VAL A 40 24.92 -10.74 -30.22
N ILE A 41 25.32 -11.44 -29.15
CA ILE A 41 26.65 -12.07 -29.07
C ILE A 41 26.59 -13.51 -29.59
N ASN A 42 25.69 -14.35 -29.06
CA ASN A 42 25.66 -15.77 -29.43
C ASN A 42 25.10 -15.98 -30.84
N GLN A 43 24.02 -15.29 -31.19
CA GLN A 43 23.40 -15.37 -32.53
C GLN A 43 23.98 -14.38 -33.54
N LYS A 44 24.95 -13.53 -33.13
CA LYS A 44 25.67 -12.58 -33.97
C LYS A 44 24.77 -11.59 -34.73
N LEU A 45 23.62 -11.24 -34.15
CA LEU A 45 22.70 -10.25 -34.71
C LEU A 45 23.20 -8.85 -34.34
N THR A 46 23.85 -8.16 -35.29
CA THR A 46 24.53 -6.89 -35.01
C THR A 46 23.70 -5.66 -35.35
N GLN A 47 22.66 -5.80 -36.17
CA GLN A 47 21.74 -4.69 -36.49
C GLN A 47 20.53 -4.72 -35.56
N ALA A 48 20.08 -3.53 -35.14
CA ALA A 48 18.91 -3.39 -34.27
C ALA A 48 17.66 -4.04 -34.87
N ASP A 49 17.46 -3.92 -36.18
CA ASP A 49 16.33 -4.51 -36.89
C ASP A 49 16.32 -6.06 -36.83
N ASP A 50 17.48 -6.68 -36.60
CA ASP A 50 17.62 -8.14 -36.51
C ASP A 50 17.36 -8.65 -35.08
N PHE A 51 17.96 -8.02 -34.06
CA PHE A 51 17.88 -8.52 -32.68
C PHE A 51 16.68 -7.98 -31.90
N TRP A 52 16.17 -6.79 -32.22
CA TRP A 52 15.07 -6.16 -31.47
C TRP A 52 13.77 -6.98 -31.51
N PRO A 53 13.32 -7.51 -32.68
CA PRO A 53 12.15 -8.38 -32.72
C PRO A 53 12.33 -9.66 -31.90
N LYS A 54 13.55 -10.19 -31.81
CA LYS A 54 13.86 -11.40 -31.05
C LYS A 54 13.82 -11.18 -29.54
N ILE A 55 14.36 -10.05 -29.08
CA ILE A 55 14.20 -9.61 -27.69
C ILE A 55 12.71 -9.42 -27.38
N GLN A 56 11.95 -8.77 -28.28
CA GLN A 56 10.52 -8.56 -28.11
C GLN A 56 9.75 -9.88 -28.01
N GLU A 57 10.02 -10.83 -28.91
CA GLU A 57 9.41 -12.17 -28.91
C GLU A 57 9.68 -12.91 -27.59
N LEU A 58 10.92 -12.84 -27.08
CA LEU A 58 11.25 -13.42 -25.77
C LEU A 58 10.47 -12.75 -24.63
N LEU A 59 10.42 -11.41 -24.62
CA LEU A 59 9.74 -10.63 -23.59
C LEU A 59 8.21 -10.79 -23.62
N GLN A 60 7.60 -11.02 -24.79
CA GLN A 60 6.20 -11.44 -24.88
C GLN A 60 5.96 -12.74 -24.10
N GLY A 61 6.92 -13.68 -24.16
CA GLY A 61 6.89 -14.92 -23.37
C GLY A 61 7.05 -14.73 -21.85
N CYS A 62 7.47 -13.55 -21.38
CA CYS A 62 7.64 -13.25 -19.95
C CYS A 62 6.32 -12.93 -19.24
N SER A 63 5.18 -12.85 -19.93
CA SER A 63 3.86 -12.55 -19.34
C SER A 63 3.81 -11.23 -18.55
N LEU A 64 4.58 -10.21 -18.97
CA LEU A 64 4.75 -8.95 -18.23
C LEU A 64 3.45 -8.16 -18.03
N GLU A 65 2.43 -8.42 -18.86
CA GLU A 65 1.09 -7.82 -18.76
C GLU A 65 0.38 -8.10 -17.42
N SER A 66 0.76 -9.18 -16.73
CA SER A 66 0.21 -9.50 -15.42
C SER A 66 0.84 -8.69 -14.29
N ILE A 67 1.94 -7.97 -14.53
CA ILE A 67 2.64 -7.19 -13.51
C ILE A 67 1.99 -5.81 -13.47
N LYS A 68 1.35 -5.51 -12.35
CA LYS A 68 0.72 -4.21 -12.09
C LYS A 68 1.71 -3.34 -11.30
N VAL A 69 1.91 -2.10 -11.75
CA VAL A 69 2.90 -1.18 -11.18
C VAL A 69 2.31 0.19 -10.95
N SER A 70 2.75 0.89 -9.91
CA SER A 70 2.33 2.27 -9.68
C SER A 70 3.10 3.27 -10.52
N ASP A 71 2.58 4.49 -10.63
CA ASP A 71 3.29 5.61 -11.26
C ASP A 71 4.63 5.91 -10.56
N ASP A 72 4.71 5.79 -9.24
CA ASP A 72 5.95 6.02 -8.49
C ASP A 72 7.00 4.94 -8.79
N THR A 73 6.57 3.68 -8.83
CA THR A 73 7.42 2.56 -9.23
C THR A 73 7.93 2.73 -10.65
N LEU A 74 7.07 3.14 -11.59
CA LEU A 74 7.48 3.44 -12.96
C LEU A 74 8.48 4.60 -13.04
N ARG A 75 8.28 5.67 -12.25
CA ARG A 75 9.25 6.78 -12.17
C ARG A 75 10.61 6.30 -11.69
N ASN A 76 10.65 5.51 -10.62
CA ASN A 76 11.90 4.97 -10.07
C ASN A 76 12.60 4.04 -11.07
N MET A 77 11.84 3.17 -11.73
CA MET A 77 12.35 2.29 -12.78
C MET A 77 12.90 3.08 -13.98
N ALA A 78 12.23 4.16 -14.39
CA ALA A 78 12.71 5.03 -15.46
C ALA A 78 14.04 5.72 -15.10
N VAL A 79 14.22 6.13 -13.84
CA VAL A 79 15.49 6.66 -13.34
C VAL A 79 16.58 5.58 -13.39
N PHE A 80 16.28 4.38 -12.90
CA PHE A 80 17.22 3.26 -12.94
C PHE A 80 17.64 2.91 -14.38
N ILE A 81 16.69 2.81 -15.31
CA ILE A 81 16.94 2.57 -16.73
C ILE A 81 17.87 3.64 -17.33
N ARG A 82 17.68 4.92 -17.00
CA ARG A 82 18.57 6.00 -17.45
C ARG A 82 19.99 5.84 -16.90
N GLN A 83 20.13 5.44 -15.64
CA GLN A 83 21.45 5.20 -15.05
C GLN A 83 22.22 4.09 -15.76
N LEU A 84 21.54 3.05 -16.26
CA LEU A 84 22.16 1.99 -17.06
C LEU A 84 22.83 2.56 -18.33
N THR A 85 22.17 3.48 -19.02
CA THR A 85 22.69 4.09 -20.27
C THR A 85 23.96 4.91 -20.06
N TRP A 86 24.26 5.32 -18.83
CA TRP A 86 25.45 6.10 -18.48
C TRP A 86 26.53 5.26 -17.81
N SER A 87 26.36 3.94 -17.73
CA SER A 87 27.37 3.06 -17.15
C SER A 87 28.56 2.92 -18.09
N GLU A 88 29.76 2.99 -17.52
CA GLU A 88 31.02 2.67 -18.24
C GLU A 88 31.22 1.17 -18.42
N ASP A 89 30.47 0.33 -17.70
CA ASP A 89 30.47 -1.12 -17.90
C ASP A 89 29.52 -1.47 -19.06
N ASP A 90 30.10 -1.94 -20.17
CA ASP A 90 29.36 -2.34 -21.37
C ASP A 90 28.22 -3.32 -21.03
N ARG A 91 28.42 -4.27 -20.11
CA ARG A 91 27.36 -5.24 -19.77
C ARG A 91 26.17 -4.56 -19.11
N VAL A 92 26.46 -3.62 -18.21
CA VAL A 92 25.44 -2.81 -17.53
C VAL A 92 24.75 -1.91 -18.54
N CYS A 93 25.49 -1.26 -19.43
CA CYS A 93 24.93 -0.43 -20.49
C CYS A 93 24.00 -1.22 -21.42
N GLN A 94 24.43 -2.38 -21.91
CA GLN A 94 23.65 -3.20 -22.83
C GLN A 94 22.39 -3.83 -22.18
N SER A 95 22.39 -3.98 -20.85
CA SER A 95 21.20 -4.44 -20.11
C SER A 95 19.98 -3.51 -20.29
N PHE A 96 20.22 -2.24 -20.65
CA PHE A 96 19.19 -1.26 -20.98
C PHE A 96 18.20 -1.75 -22.04
N HIS A 97 18.64 -2.48 -23.08
CA HIS A 97 17.78 -2.80 -24.22
C HIS A 97 16.56 -3.64 -23.83
N ALA A 98 16.77 -4.76 -23.14
CA ALA A 98 15.69 -5.61 -22.68
C ALA A 98 14.82 -4.91 -21.63
N LEU A 99 15.46 -4.20 -20.68
CA LEU A 99 14.74 -3.57 -19.58
C LEU A 99 13.89 -2.38 -20.04
N ASN A 100 14.42 -1.53 -20.92
CA ASN A 100 13.69 -0.41 -21.50
C ASN A 100 12.54 -0.90 -22.40
N MET A 101 12.71 -2.01 -23.12
CA MET A 101 11.62 -2.60 -23.88
C MET A 101 10.52 -3.13 -22.94
N ALA A 102 10.89 -3.88 -21.89
CA ALA A 102 9.97 -4.35 -20.86
C ALA A 102 9.13 -3.19 -20.26
N TYR A 103 9.82 -2.11 -19.89
CA TYR A 103 9.22 -0.89 -19.37
C TYR A 103 8.27 -0.22 -20.36
N THR A 104 8.73 0.08 -21.58
CA THR A 104 7.97 0.87 -22.56
C THR A 104 6.80 0.11 -23.16
N GLN A 105 6.94 -1.19 -23.41
CA GLN A 105 5.94 -1.97 -24.14
C GLN A 105 4.91 -2.64 -23.25
N TRP A 106 5.23 -2.93 -21.99
CA TRP A 106 4.33 -3.65 -21.09
C TRP A 106 4.06 -2.88 -19.80
N LEU A 107 5.08 -2.63 -18.96
CA LEU A 107 4.85 -2.13 -17.60
C LEU A 107 4.19 -0.76 -17.58
N SER A 108 4.58 0.15 -18.48
CA SER A 108 3.97 1.49 -18.60
C SER A 108 2.48 1.48 -18.97
N LYS A 109 1.96 0.35 -19.45
CA LYS A 109 0.56 0.15 -19.81
C LYS A 109 -0.26 -0.52 -18.70
N GLN A 110 0.39 -0.95 -17.62
CA GLN A 110 -0.21 -1.68 -16.50
C GLN A 110 -0.21 -0.84 -15.21
N VAL A 111 -0.48 0.45 -15.36
CA VAL A 111 -0.48 1.41 -14.24
C VAL A 111 -1.69 1.16 -13.33
N VAL A 112 -1.43 1.03 -12.03
CA VAL A 112 -2.44 0.95 -10.98
C VAL A 112 -2.14 1.96 -9.88
N SER A 113 -3.05 2.12 -8.91
CA SER A 113 -2.74 2.93 -7.73
C SER A 113 -1.64 2.30 -6.88
N GLN A 114 -0.94 3.11 -6.09
CA GLN A 114 0.09 2.62 -5.15
C GLN A 114 -0.51 1.64 -4.14
N GLU A 115 -1.75 1.85 -3.73
CA GLU A 115 -2.47 1.01 -2.80
C GLU A 115 -2.81 -0.36 -3.41
N GLU A 116 -3.26 -0.39 -4.67
CA GLU A 116 -3.49 -1.65 -5.39
C GLU A 116 -2.18 -2.43 -5.55
N GLU A 117 -1.12 -1.76 -6.00
CA GLU A 117 0.21 -2.34 -6.13
C GLU A 117 0.68 -2.96 -4.80
N THR A 118 0.55 -2.22 -3.70
CA THR A 118 0.96 -2.67 -2.37
C THR A 118 0.20 -3.94 -1.94
N ILE A 119 -1.13 -3.96 -2.11
CA ILE A 119 -1.97 -5.12 -1.77
C ILE A 119 -1.56 -6.35 -2.59
N ARG A 120 -1.35 -6.18 -3.91
CA ARG A 120 -0.93 -7.26 -4.79
C ARG A 120 0.46 -7.80 -4.41
N PHE A 121 1.41 -6.93 -4.08
CA PHE A 121 2.73 -7.37 -3.61
C PHE A 121 2.65 -8.18 -2.31
N THR A 122 1.83 -7.76 -1.35
CA THR A 122 1.69 -8.52 -0.10
C THR A 122 1.02 -9.89 -0.32
N LEU A 123 0.12 -10.00 -1.30
CA LEU A 123 -0.42 -11.31 -1.72
C LEU A 123 0.65 -12.21 -2.34
N ASP A 124 1.52 -11.67 -3.19
CA ASP A 124 2.64 -12.43 -3.77
C ASP A 124 3.61 -12.90 -2.66
N GLU A 125 3.83 -12.12 -1.61
CA GLU A 125 4.61 -12.55 -0.44
C GLU A 125 3.95 -13.71 0.32
N LEU A 126 2.62 -13.72 0.39
CA LEU A 126 1.88 -14.81 1.01
C LEU A 126 1.98 -16.09 0.18
N GLU A 127 1.86 -15.97 -1.14
CA GLU A 127 2.06 -17.10 -2.08
C GLU A 127 3.47 -17.70 -1.92
N GLN A 128 4.50 -16.85 -1.88
CA GLN A 128 5.87 -17.29 -1.69
C GLN A 128 6.08 -17.96 -0.34
N SER A 129 5.50 -17.40 0.73
CA SER A 129 5.57 -18.01 2.07
C SER A 129 4.90 -19.39 2.09
N ALA A 130 3.75 -19.55 1.42
CA ALA A 130 3.08 -20.85 1.26
C ALA A 130 3.97 -21.86 0.52
N ARG A 131 4.57 -21.45 -0.62
CA ARG A 131 5.48 -22.30 -1.40
C ARG A 131 6.71 -22.71 -0.59
N GLU A 132 7.27 -21.80 0.19
CA GLU A 132 8.40 -22.12 1.06
C GLU A 132 8.05 -23.19 2.09
N LEU A 133 6.88 -23.11 2.74
CA LEU A 133 6.41 -24.16 3.65
C LEU A 133 6.31 -25.53 2.97
N LEU A 134 5.71 -25.56 1.77
CA LEU A 134 5.60 -26.78 0.97
C LEU A 134 6.97 -27.40 0.68
N THR A 135 7.97 -26.57 0.37
CA THR A 135 9.35 -27.03 0.12
C THR A 135 10.10 -27.50 1.37
N ARG A 136 9.79 -26.92 2.55
CA ARG A 136 10.41 -27.28 3.84
C ARG A 136 9.83 -28.55 4.47
N GLY A 137 8.77 -29.12 3.87
CA GLY A 137 8.13 -30.35 4.33
C GLY A 137 6.87 -30.13 5.17
N GLU A 138 6.49 -28.88 5.43
CA GLU A 138 5.26 -28.50 6.16
C GLU A 138 4.06 -28.51 5.21
N ARG A 139 3.79 -29.66 4.59
CA ARG A 139 2.84 -29.77 3.47
C ARG A 139 1.40 -29.40 3.84
N GLU A 140 0.95 -29.78 5.02
CA GLU A 140 -0.42 -29.49 5.49
C GLU A 140 -0.63 -27.99 5.67
N LEU A 141 0.24 -27.33 6.44
CA LEU A 141 0.18 -25.88 6.65
C LEU A 141 0.37 -25.13 5.33
N GLY A 142 1.36 -25.52 4.52
CA GLY A 142 1.61 -24.92 3.21
C GLY A 142 0.40 -24.98 2.29
N SER A 143 -0.32 -26.11 2.23
CA SER A 143 -1.53 -26.27 1.42
C SER A 143 -2.70 -25.43 1.93
N ILE A 144 -2.86 -25.30 3.26
CA ILE A 144 -3.89 -24.44 3.84
C ILE A 144 -3.61 -22.98 3.48
N ILE A 145 -2.37 -22.52 3.66
CA ILE A 145 -2.00 -21.13 3.39
C ILE A 145 -2.06 -20.82 1.89
N GLU A 146 -1.72 -21.77 1.02
CA GLU A 146 -1.95 -21.64 -0.42
C GLU A 146 -3.44 -21.46 -0.74
N GLY A 147 -4.32 -22.24 -0.11
CA GLY A 147 -5.77 -22.09 -0.26
C GLY A 147 -6.29 -20.73 0.24
N VAL A 148 -5.74 -20.22 1.34
CA VAL A 148 -6.03 -18.87 1.85
C VAL A 148 -5.58 -17.81 0.86
N TYR A 149 -4.36 -17.92 0.33
CA TYR A 149 -3.85 -17.03 -0.70
C TYR A 149 -4.77 -16.98 -1.93
N GLN A 150 -5.23 -18.14 -2.44
CA GLN A 150 -6.10 -18.17 -3.63
C GLN A 150 -7.43 -17.43 -3.38
N GLN A 151 -8.06 -17.62 -2.22
CA GLN A 151 -9.28 -16.91 -1.86
C GLN A 151 -9.05 -15.39 -1.76
N LEU A 152 -7.97 -14.97 -1.08
CA LEU A 152 -7.64 -13.56 -0.91
C LEU A 152 -7.30 -12.89 -2.25
N LYS A 153 -6.61 -13.61 -3.13
CA LYS A 153 -6.30 -13.19 -4.50
C LYS A 153 -7.55 -12.99 -5.31
N GLU A 154 -8.44 -13.99 -5.32
CA GLU A 154 -9.70 -13.92 -6.07
C GLU A 154 -10.52 -12.68 -5.65
N LYS A 155 -10.66 -12.45 -4.34
CA LYS A 155 -11.39 -11.28 -3.81
C LYS A 155 -10.73 -9.95 -4.17
N THR A 156 -9.41 -9.90 -4.11
CA THR A 156 -8.63 -8.73 -4.52
C THR A 156 -8.78 -8.44 -6.02
N GLU A 157 -8.72 -9.46 -6.86
CA GLU A 157 -8.90 -9.32 -8.31
C GLU A 157 -10.34 -8.89 -8.65
N GLN A 158 -11.35 -9.46 -7.99
CA GLN A 158 -12.74 -9.04 -8.13
C GLN A 158 -12.94 -7.57 -7.77
N HIS A 159 -12.35 -7.11 -6.67
CA HIS A 159 -12.44 -5.70 -6.24
C HIS A 159 -11.77 -4.78 -7.27
N PHE A 160 -10.52 -5.03 -7.65
CA PHE A 160 -9.78 -4.14 -8.55
C PHE A 160 -10.18 -4.24 -10.03
N ALA A 161 -10.95 -5.26 -10.42
CA ALA A 161 -11.57 -5.30 -11.74
C ALA A 161 -12.72 -4.29 -11.89
N LEU A 162 -13.29 -3.79 -10.78
CA LEU A 162 -14.35 -2.80 -10.82
C LEU A 162 -13.81 -1.42 -11.20
N PRO A 163 -14.65 -0.53 -11.80
CA PRO A 163 -14.31 0.88 -11.93
C PRO A 163 -14.07 1.55 -10.57
N GLU A 164 -13.16 2.52 -10.48
CA GLU A 164 -12.73 3.16 -9.22
C GLU A 164 -13.90 3.63 -8.32
N LYS A 165 -14.95 4.19 -8.92
CA LYS A 165 -16.15 4.63 -8.19
C LYS A 165 -16.87 3.47 -7.50
N GLU A 166 -16.95 2.33 -8.17
CA GLU A 166 -17.56 1.10 -7.63
C GLU A 166 -16.64 0.42 -6.61
N GLN A 167 -15.33 0.42 -6.84
CA GLN A 167 -14.35 -0.03 -5.85
C GLN A 167 -14.57 0.71 -4.51
N LYS A 168 -14.65 2.04 -4.55
CA LYS A 168 -14.92 2.86 -3.36
C LYS A 168 -16.26 2.53 -2.72
N HIS A 169 -17.30 2.30 -3.52
CA HIS A 169 -18.64 1.96 -3.01
C HIS A 169 -18.66 0.60 -2.29
N HIS A 170 -17.96 -0.40 -2.84
CA HIS A 170 -17.93 -1.76 -2.33
C HIS A 170 -16.78 -2.05 -1.35
N TYR A 171 -15.91 -1.07 -1.07
CA TYR A 171 -14.75 -1.21 -0.18
C TYR A 171 -15.07 -1.90 1.16
N HIS A 172 -16.16 -1.53 1.83
CA HIS A 172 -16.47 -2.13 3.14
C HIS A 172 -16.81 -3.62 3.04
N ALA A 173 -17.50 -4.04 1.97
CA ALA A 173 -17.78 -5.44 1.71
C ALA A 173 -16.47 -6.19 1.43
N PHE A 174 -15.64 -5.66 0.52
CA PHE A 174 -14.31 -6.21 0.22
C PHE A 174 -13.44 -6.36 1.48
N ALA A 175 -13.28 -5.30 2.27
CA ALA A 175 -12.47 -5.33 3.48
C ALA A 175 -13.03 -6.28 4.55
N SER A 176 -14.35 -6.45 4.61
CA SER A 176 -14.99 -7.41 5.51
C SER A 176 -14.73 -8.85 5.08
N GLU A 177 -14.83 -9.15 3.78
CA GLU A 177 -14.56 -10.49 3.23
C GLU A 177 -13.09 -10.89 3.43
N ILE A 178 -12.14 -9.98 3.15
CA ILE A 178 -10.71 -10.23 3.42
C ILE A 178 -10.47 -10.54 4.91
N LYS A 179 -11.06 -9.75 5.81
CA LYS A 179 -10.96 -10.00 7.26
C LYS A 179 -11.56 -11.34 7.66
N GLN A 180 -12.69 -11.70 7.08
CA GLN A 180 -13.37 -12.96 7.37
C GLN A 180 -12.52 -14.15 6.97
N ILE A 181 -11.96 -14.16 5.75
CA ILE A 181 -11.06 -15.22 5.26
C ILE A 181 -9.87 -15.38 6.24
N CYS A 182 -9.25 -14.27 6.66
CA CYS A 182 -8.15 -14.31 7.62
C CYS A 182 -8.59 -14.81 9.01
N ALA A 183 -9.79 -14.44 9.47
CA ALA A 183 -10.30 -14.85 10.78
C ALA A 183 -10.66 -16.34 10.84
N GLU A 184 -11.27 -16.88 9.78
CA GLU A 184 -11.60 -18.30 9.65
C GLU A 184 -10.35 -19.19 9.66
N ASN A 185 -9.24 -18.66 9.14
CA ASN A 185 -7.96 -19.38 9.04
C ASN A 185 -6.93 -18.96 10.10
N LYS A 186 -7.36 -18.23 11.14
CA LYS A 186 -6.48 -17.61 12.13
C LYS A 186 -5.52 -18.60 12.79
N GLN A 187 -6.01 -19.78 13.18
CA GLN A 187 -5.18 -20.77 13.87
C GLN A 187 -4.00 -21.23 13.01
N SER A 188 -4.21 -21.43 11.71
CA SER A 188 -3.14 -21.83 10.79
C SER A 188 -2.20 -20.67 10.50
N ILE A 189 -2.74 -19.45 10.33
CA ILE A 189 -1.95 -18.23 10.11
C ILE A 189 -1.02 -17.95 11.29
N ASP A 190 -1.50 -18.16 12.52
CA ASP A 190 -0.75 -17.86 13.75
C ASP A 190 0.34 -18.90 14.06
N GLN A 191 0.40 -20.04 13.36
CA GLN A 191 1.41 -21.07 13.55
C GLN A 191 2.80 -20.67 13.05
N ASP A 192 2.89 -19.80 12.04
CA ASP A 192 4.15 -19.32 11.48
C ASP A 192 4.25 -17.79 11.59
N ILE A 193 5.37 -17.30 12.14
CA ILE A 193 5.56 -15.87 12.39
C ILE A 193 5.62 -15.04 11.11
N ARG A 194 6.17 -15.59 10.02
CA ARG A 194 6.31 -14.89 8.74
C ARG A 194 4.94 -14.79 8.07
N ILE A 195 4.19 -15.88 8.03
CA ILE A 195 2.82 -15.88 7.48
C ILE A 195 1.94 -14.90 8.27
N ARG A 196 1.98 -14.97 9.60
CA ARG A 196 1.27 -14.02 10.45
C ARG A 196 1.63 -12.58 10.10
N THR A 197 2.92 -12.27 9.95
CA THR A 197 3.38 -10.92 9.61
C THR A 197 2.86 -10.47 8.24
N VAL A 198 2.98 -11.31 7.22
CA VAL A 198 2.50 -11.00 5.86
C VAL A 198 0.98 -10.78 5.84
N VAL A 199 0.21 -11.61 6.54
CA VAL A 199 -1.25 -11.43 6.65
C VAL A 199 -1.62 -10.14 7.37
N HIS A 200 -0.90 -9.76 8.43
CA HIS A 200 -1.15 -8.49 9.10
C HIS A 200 -0.81 -7.29 8.20
N ASN A 201 0.27 -7.37 7.43
CA ASN A 201 0.61 -6.35 6.44
C ASN A 201 -0.47 -6.25 5.36
N LEU A 202 -1.02 -7.37 4.89
CA LEU A 202 -2.10 -7.38 3.91
C LEU A 202 -3.36 -6.71 4.48
N LEU A 203 -3.75 -7.05 5.71
CA LEU A 203 -4.88 -6.43 6.39
C LEU A 203 -4.65 -4.92 6.58
N ALA A 204 -3.43 -4.50 6.93
CA ALA A 204 -3.07 -3.10 7.05
C ALA A 204 -3.16 -2.37 5.70
N ALA A 205 -2.68 -2.96 4.61
CA ALA A 205 -2.76 -2.41 3.27
C ALA A 205 -4.22 -2.25 2.80
N VAL A 206 -5.04 -3.30 3.01
CA VAL A 206 -6.49 -3.25 2.71
C VAL A 206 -7.18 -2.17 3.54
N LEU A 207 -6.86 -2.03 4.83
CA LEU A 207 -7.42 -0.94 5.64
C LEU A 207 -6.95 0.44 5.20
N GLY A 208 -5.69 0.57 4.79
CA GLY A 208 -5.10 1.78 4.24
C GLY A 208 -5.81 2.25 2.97
N LEU A 209 -6.29 1.31 2.14
CA LEU A 209 -7.09 1.63 0.96
C LEU A 209 -8.35 2.43 1.29
N GLY A 210 -8.99 2.18 2.45
CA GLY A 210 -10.15 2.99 2.87
C GLY A 210 -9.79 4.43 3.25
N ILE A 211 -8.55 4.69 3.68
CA ILE A 211 -8.02 6.04 3.90
C ILE A 211 -7.83 6.72 2.55
N PHE A 212 -7.20 6.03 1.59
CA PHE A 212 -7.02 6.50 0.22
C PHE A 212 -8.35 6.87 -0.44
N TYR A 213 -9.38 6.03 -0.32
CA TYR A 213 -10.73 6.34 -0.79
C TYR A 213 -11.43 7.48 -0.02
N GLY A 214 -10.84 7.99 1.06
CA GLY A 214 -11.40 9.05 1.89
C GLY A 214 -12.57 8.62 2.76
N ILE A 215 -12.81 7.31 2.93
CA ILE A 215 -13.94 6.76 3.67
C ILE A 215 -13.83 7.09 5.16
N TYR A 216 -12.62 6.96 5.73
CA TYR A 216 -12.37 7.27 7.14
C TYR A 216 -12.23 8.78 7.42
N LEU A 217 -11.95 9.59 6.40
CA LEU A 217 -11.93 11.06 6.48
C LEU A 217 -13.36 11.64 6.44
N LEU A 218 -14.27 11.03 5.68
CA LEU A 218 -15.69 11.42 5.65
C LEU A 218 -16.41 11.13 6.97
N ALA A 219 -16.13 9.99 7.61
CA ALA A 219 -16.69 9.65 8.92
C ALA A 219 -16.22 10.60 10.05
N THR A 220 -14.99 11.11 9.96
CA THR A 220 -14.48 12.11 10.90
C THR A 220 -14.97 13.53 10.58
N ALA A 221 -15.19 13.86 9.31
CA ALA A 221 -15.79 15.13 8.90
C ALA A 221 -17.28 15.24 9.30
N SER A 222 -18.08 14.17 9.16
CA SER A 222 -19.48 14.19 9.62
C SER A 222 -19.59 14.35 11.15
N ASN A 223 -18.63 13.80 11.90
CA ASN A 223 -18.52 13.99 13.35
C ASN A 223 -17.96 15.38 13.75
N ARG A 224 -17.31 16.13 12.85
CA ARG A 224 -16.91 17.52 13.11
C ARG A 224 -18.02 18.54 12.82
N ASN A 225 -19.00 18.22 11.97
CA ASN A 225 -20.16 19.09 11.74
C ASN A 225 -21.08 19.22 12.99
N THR A 226 -20.97 18.33 13.96
CA THR A 226 -21.63 18.47 15.28
C THR A 226 -20.80 19.25 16.30
N PHE A 227 -19.52 19.58 16.00
CA PHE A 227 -18.66 20.33 16.93
C PHE A 227 -19.02 21.83 17.00
N PHE A 228 -19.52 22.39 15.90
CA PHE A 228 -19.99 23.78 15.82
C PHE A 228 -21.52 23.94 15.90
N LEU A 229 -22.27 22.83 15.92
CA LEU A 229 -23.74 22.81 15.97
C LEU A 229 -24.26 22.26 17.31
N GLN A 230 -23.64 22.64 18.43
CA GLN A 230 -24.40 22.68 19.68
C GLN A 230 -25.07 24.06 19.77
N PRO A 231 -26.35 24.21 19.40
CA PRO A 231 -27.12 25.32 19.93
C PRO A 231 -27.18 25.07 21.44
N LYS A 232 -26.39 25.83 22.21
CA LYS A 232 -26.69 25.99 23.62
C LYS A 232 -28.11 26.55 23.68
N GLU A 233 -29.05 25.76 24.17
CA GLU A 233 -30.33 26.30 24.63
C GLU A 233 -30.00 27.44 25.60
N VAL A 234 -30.18 28.67 25.12
CA VAL A 234 -30.10 29.85 25.97
C VAL A 234 -31.33 29.78 26.84
N LYS A 235 -31.20 29.17 28.03
CA LYS A 235 -32.17 29.37 29.10
C LYS A 235 -32.28 30.89 29.31
N PRO A 236 -33.49 31.47 29.27
CA PRO A 236 -33.65 32.90 29.53
C PRO A 236 -33.01 33.23 30.88
N LEU A 237 -32.20 34.29 30.92
CA LEU A 237 -31.50 34.79 32.10
C LEU A 237 -32.48 35.42 33.11
N GLU A 238 -33.56 34.74 33.49
CA GLU A 238 -34.48 35.23 34.54
C GLU A 238 -33.87 35.14 35.95
N ASN A 239 -32.80 34.36 36.13
CA ASN A 239 -32.14 34.16 37.42
C ASN A 239 -30.91 35.03 37.67
N THR A 240 -30.54 35.88 36.70
CA THR A 240 -29.34 36.74 36.79
C THR A 240 -29.71 38.16 37.17
N ALA A 241 -30.88 38.65 36.73
CA ALA A 241 -31.43 39.94 37.16
C ALA A 241 -31.72 39.95 38.67
N ARG A 242 -32.40 38.92 39.20
CA ARG A 242 -32.69 38.79 40.65
C ARG A 242 -31.45 38.64 41.54
N LYS A 243 -30.34 38.14 40.99
CA LYS A 243 -29.05 38.05 41.71
C LYS A 243 -28.27 39.36 41.66
N LEU A 244 -28.50 40.20 40.65
CA LEU A 244 -27.88 41.53 40.55
C LEU A 244 -28.57 42.53 41.49
N ASP A 245 -29.90 42.50 41.57
CA ASP A 245 -30.68 43.39 42.45
C ASP A 245 -30.38 43.11 43.94
N ALA A 246 -30.29 41.83 44.34
CA ALA A 246 -29.94 41.44 45.72
C ALA A 246 -28.47 41.75 46.10
N LEU A 247 -27.58 41.95 45.12
CA LEU A 247 -26.20 42.38 45.35
C LEU A 247 -26.09 43.91 45.44
N HIS A 248 -26.98 44.65 44.75
CA HIS A 248 -27.04 46.10 44.83
C HIS A 248 -27.62 46.58 46.17
N GLU A 249 -28.62 45.88 46.71
CA GLU A 249 -29.23 46.19 48.02
C GLU A 249 -28.26 45.96 49.19
N LYS A 250 -27.37 44.95 49.10
CA LYS A 250 -26.34 44.68 50.11
C LYS A 250 -25.14 45.63 50.09
N LEU A 251 -24.91 46.36 49.00
CA LEU A 251 -23.80 47.30 48.86
C LEU A 251 -24.16 48.73 49.27
N ILE A 252 -25.43 49.02 49.54
CA ILE A 252 -25.92 50.34 49.96
C ILE A 252 -26.08 50.42 51.49
N ASP A 253 -26.24 49.29 52.20
CA ASP A 253 -26.40 49.25 53.67
C ASP A 253 -25.07 49.23 54.46
N ASP A 254 -23.92 49.04 53.81
CA ASP A 254 -22.61 48.86 54.47
C ASP A 254 -21.74 50.14 54.52
N ASP A 255 -22.26 51.32 54.14
CA ASP A 255 -21.47 52.59 54.11
C ASP A 255 -22.00 53.70 55.04
N ASP A 256 -22.66 53.37 56.15
CA ASP A 256 -22.92 54.36 57.21
C ASP A 256 -23.01 53.74 58.62
N SER A 257 -21.85 53.54 59.27
CA SER A 257 -21.66 53.76 60.72
C SER A 257 -20.20 53.49 61.18
N PRO A 258 -19.50 54.46 61.80
CA PRO A 258 -18.16 54.27 62.36
C PRO A 258 -18.14 53.42 63.65
N PRO A 259 -16.96 52.88 64.05
CA PRO A 259 -16.87 51.79 65.03
C PRO A 259 -17.04 52.26 66.48
N SER A 260 -17.93 51.62 67.24
CA SER A 260 -18.02 51.78 68.70
C SER A 260 -17.16 50.72 69.41
N LEU A 261 -16.10 51.20 70.05
CA LEU A 261 -15.24 50.47 70.98
C LEU A 261 -16.00 50.11 72.27
N SER A 262 -16.04 48.83 72.64
CA SER A 262 -15.87 48.42 74.06
C SER A 262 -15.55 46.93 74.16
N GLY A 263 -14.29 46.60 74.41
CA GLY A 263 -13.91 45.34 75.03
C GLY A 263 -14.12 45.44 76.54
N LYS A 264 -14.75 44.42 77.13
CA LYS A 264 -14.60 44.09 78.55
C LYS A 264 -13.91 42.74 78.65
N GLY A 265 -12.72 42.73 79.25
CA GLY A 265 -12.13 41.56 79.87
C GLY A 265 -11.75 41.95 81.29
N GLY A 266 -12.18 41.15 82.27
CA GLY A 266 -11.92 41.34 83.71
C GLY A 266 -13.19 41.40 84.52
#